data_AF-A0ABC8KQN7-F1
#
_entry.id   AF-A0ABC8KQN7-F1
#
_cell.length_a   1.000
_cell.length_b   1.000
_cell.length_c   1.000
_cell.angle_alpha   90.00
_cell.angle_beta   90.00
_cell.angle_gamma   90.00
#
_symmetry.space_group_name_H-M   'P 1'
#
loop_
_entity.id
_entity.type
_entity.pdbx_description
1 polymer ?
#
loop_
_entity_poly.entity_id
_entity_poly.type
_entity_poly.pdbx_seq_one_letter_code
_entity_poly.pdbx_strand_id
1 'polypeptide(L)'
;MNDVASLGVGSVAGAAVSELLKVVIEMAKMVAAFKEKYMELASTLEDMRPIIEDIERLQGSGELKKFIDLINEARVLVRKSSKVKRWNLPARVKYTRRIDDINQRMRNFCQIQVQLLILRNQNVIMSQLTTSFCSPSLSPKPSDMLPVHTMKALQSHLQSINNKLDVLSVSPPVYKDLCSVPKLDKVLVGLDLPLMEIKKKLLDDDDSVVSLVVSAPPGCGKTTLVTQLCHDGGIEEKFEYIFFSDVSKVPTFRTIVQTLLQHNGYEATTFEDDSEAVDGLRNLLEELKEEGPILLVLDDVPQGAESLLQKFQINIPNFKILVTSRFEFPSFGPTYHLKPLGDEDAKSLLIERAFPRYYTKALDHEDLLHKILKPCYGIPLLIEVIGVQLVKKYVNWVRATLLVVS
;
A
#
# COMPACT_ATOMS: atom_id res chain seq x y z
N MET A 1 -12.88 -26.49 -42.66
CA MET A 1 -13.07 -25.04 -42.84
C MET A 1 -13.35 -24.44 -41.48
N ASN A 2 -12.50 -23.47 -41.11
CA ASN A 2 -12.67 -22.40 -40.12
C ASN A 2 -12.78 -22.78 -38.64
N ASP A 3 -11.68 -22.55 -37.91
CA ASP A 3 -11.65 -21.67 -36.72
C ASP A 3 -10.21 -21.45 -36.23
N VAL A 4 -9.39 -20.87 -37.12
CA VAL A 4 -8.10 -20.21 -36.76
C VAL A 4 -8.24 -18.69 -36.90
N ALA A 5 -9.47 -18.18 -36.81
CA ALA A 5 -9.80 -16.77 -36.96
C ALA A 5 -10.34 -16.21 -35.64
N SER A 6 -9.47 -16.05 -34.63
CA SER A 6 -9.72 -15.07 -33.55
C SER A 6 -8.45 -14.44 -32.99
N LEU A 7 -7.31 -14.58 -33.67
CA LEU A 7 -6.14 -13.72 -33.49
C LEU A 7 -6.27 -12.53 -34.44
N GLY A 8 -6.99 -11.50 -34.02
CA GLY A 8 -7.08 -10.25 -34.79
C GLY A 8 -8.45 -9.60 -34.77
N VAL A 9 -8.97 -9.29 -33.59
CA VAL A 9 -9.89 -8.15 -33.45
C VAL A 9 -9.34 -7.33 -32.28
N GLY A 10 -8.49 -6.36 -32.59
CA GLY A 10 -8.14 -5.33 -31.61
C GLY A 10 -9.44 -4.68 -31.14
N SER A 11 -9.73 -4.77 -29.85
CA SER A 11 -10.95 -4.18 -29.31
C SER A 11 -10.95 -2.66 -29.53
N VAL A 12 -12.12 -2.06 -29.81
CA VAL A 12 -12.30 -0.61 -29.97
C VAL A 12 -11.72 0.17 -28.77
N ALA A 13 -11.71 -0.44 -27.58
CA ALA A 13 -11.14 0.15 -26.37
C ALA A 13 -9.61 0.30 -26.42
N GLY A 14 -8.90 -0.65 -27.03
CA GLY A 14 -7.43 -0.62 -27.09
C GLY A 14 -6.87 0.47 -28.02
N ALA A 15 -7.51 0.62 -29.18
CA ALA A 15 -7.25 1.75 -30.06
C ALA A 15 -7.50 3.11 -29.36
N ALA A 16 -8.53 3.20 -28.52
CA ALA A 16 -8.81 4.39 -27.74
C ALA A 16 -7.73 4.68 -26.67
N VAL A 17 -7.18 3.65 -26.00
CA VAL A 17 -6.10 3.81 -25.01
C VAL A 17 -4.81 4.30 -25.67
N SER A 18 -4.41 3.66 -26.79
CA SER A 18 -3.20 4.05 -27.53
C SER A 18 -3.26 5.49 -28.05
N GLU A 19 -4.41 5.91 -28.59
CA GLU A 19 -4.61 7.31 -29.02
C GLU A 19 -4.60 8.30 -27.85
N LEU A 20 -5.22 7.95 -26.70
CA LEU A 20 -5.17 8.79 -25.51
C LEU A 20 -3.75 8.96 -24.96
N LEU A 21 -2.94 7.89 -24.94
CA LEU A 21 -1.54 7.94 -24.53
C LEU A 21 -0.72 8.91 -25.39
N LYS A 22 -0.87 8.83 -26.73
CA LYS A 22 -0.18 9.74 -27.66
C LYS A 22 -0.52 11.20 -27.36
N VAL A 23 -1.80 11.50 -27.13
CA VAL A 23 -2.26 12.86 -26.81
C VAL A 23 -1.63 13.36 -25.50
N VAL A 24 -1.58 12.53 -24.46
CA VAL A 24 -1.00 12.93 -23.17
C VAL A 24 0.52 13.10 -23.26
N ILE A 25 1.22 12.23 -23.98
CA ILE A 25 2.68 12.35 -24.21
C ILE A 25 3.02 13.67 -24.91
N GLU A 26 2.31 14.00 -25.99
CA GLU A 26 2.52 15.27 -26.71
C GLU A 26 2.19 16.48 -25.84
N MET A 27 1.08 16.42 -25.09
CA MET A 27 0.71 17.48 -24.16
C MET A 27 1.78 17.66 -23.07
N ALA A 28 2.32 16.57 -22.53
CA ALA A 28 3.32 16.62 -21.48
C ALA A 28 4.65 17.23 -21.96
N LYS A 29 5.11 16.87 -23.15
CA LYS A 29 6.31 17.43 -23.79
C LYS A 29 6.22 18.95 -24.01
N MET A 30 5.01 19.48 -24.17
CA MET A 30 4.76 20.91 -24.43
C MET A 30 4.69 21.78 -23.16
N VAL A 31 4.68 21.19 -21.95
CA VAL A 31 4.60 21.96 -20.70
C VAL A 31 5.97 22.51 -20.27
N ALA A 32 6.35 23.65 -20.84
CA ALA A 32 7.67 24.27 -20.61
C ALA A 32 7.94 24.70 -19.15
N ALA A 33 6.91 25.01 -18.35
CA ALA A 33 7.06 25.45 -16.96
C ALA A 33 7.43 24.30 -15.98
N PHE A 34 7.38 23.05 -16.45
CA PHE A 34 7.48 21.84 -15.63
C PHE A 34 8.28 20.72 -16.32
N LYS A 35 9.22 21.11 -17.20
CA LYS A 35 9.87 20.26 -18.19
C LYS A 35 10.38 18.91 -17.64
N GLU A 36 11.04 18.88 -16.49
CA GLU A 36 11.64 17.64 -15.97
C GLU A 36 10.60 16.56 -15.62
N LYS A 37 9.60 16.92 -14.81
CA LYS A 37 8.56 15.98 -14.33
C LYS A 37 7.56 15.55 -15.39
N TYR A 38 7.28 16.42 -16.35
CA TYR A 38 6.41 16.09 -17.47
C TYR A 38 7.14 15.28 -18.53
N MET A 39 8.47 15.43 -18.65
CA MET A 39 9.28 14.53 -19.47
C MET A 39 9.43 13.15 -18.80
N GLU A 40 9.49 13.08 -17.47
CA GLU A 40 9.42 11.81 -16.72
C GLU A 40 8.08 11.08 -16.95
N LEU A 41 6.95 11.82 -16.90
CA LEU A 41 5.62 11.31 -17.27
C LEU A 41 5.59 10.84 -18.74
N ALA A 42 6.09 11.65 -19.67
CA ALA A 42 6.11 11.29 -21.09
C ALA A 42 6.94 10.01 -21.33
N SER A 43 8.13 9.91 -20.73
CA SER A 43 8.98 8.72 -20.80
C SER A 43 8.28 7.50 -20.23
N THR A 44 7.66 7.63 -19.04
CA THR A 44 6.93 6.53 -18.39
C THR A 44 5.80 6.02 -19.29
N LEU A 45 5.04 6.92 -19.92
CA LEU A 45 3.96 6.56 -20.85
C LEU A 45 4.47 5.94 -22.16
N GLU A 46 5.66 6.33 -22.63
CA GLU A 46 6.34 5.71 -23.78
C GLU A 46 6.78 4.28 -23.46
N ASP A 47 7.35 4.05 -22.28
CA ASP A 47 7.80 2.74 -21.81
C ASP A 47 6.63 1.77 -21.56
N MET A 48 5.47 2.31 -21.12
CA MET A 48 4.26 1.53 -20.85
C MET A 48 3.50 1.11 -22.11
N ARG A 49 3.60 1.88 -23.20
CA ARG A 49 2.86 1.64 -24.45
C ARG A 49 2.92 0.18 -24.93
N PRO A 50 4.11 -0.45 -25.10
CA PRO A 50 4.18 -1.83 -25.56
C PRO A 50 3.58 -2.84 -24.57
N ILE A 51 3.52 -2.53 -23.27
CA ILE A 51 2.95 -3.42 -22.25
C ILE A 51 1.42 -3.43 -22.34
N ILE A 52 0.83 -2.27 -22.61
CA ILE A 52 -0.62 -2.11 -22.75
C ILE A 52 -1.12 -2.79 -24.02
N GLU A 53 -0.39 -2.67 -25.13
CA GLU A 53 -0.66 -3.41 -26.37
C GLU A 53 -0.64 -4.94 -26.14
N ASP A 54 0.25 -5.42 -25.27
CA ASP A 54 0.29 -6.83 -24.87
C ASP A 54 -0.88 -7.25 -23.96
N ILE A 55 -1.30 -6.40 -23.03
CA ILE A 55 -2.49 -6.62 -22.17
C ILE A 55 -3.77 -6.69 -23.00
N GLU A 56 -3.92 -5.78 -23.97
CA GLU A 56 -5.06 -5.73 -24.89
C GLU A 56 -5.23 -7.01 -25.70
N ARG A 57 -4.11 -7.63 -26.08
CA ARG A 57 -4.09 -8.89 -26.82
C ARG A 57 -4.53 -10.10 -25.97
N LEU A 58 -4.46 -9.99 -24.64
CA LEU A 58 -4.58 -11.15 -23.73
C LEU A 58 -5.82 -11.14 -22.81
N GLN A 59 -6.41 -10.00 -22.45
CA GLN A 59 -7.39 -9.94 -21.34
C GLN A 59 -8.81 -9.44 -21.64
N GLY A 60 -9.10 -8.88 -22.81
CA GLY A 60 -10.45 -8.35 -23.09
C GLY A 60 -10.78 -7.06 -22.32
N SER A 61 -11.62 -6.21 -22.89
CA SER A 61 -11.69 -4.75 -22.65
C SER A 61 -12.18 -4.27 -21.27
N GLY A 62 -12.53 -5.16 -20.34
CA GLY A 62 -13.10 -4.79 -19.03
C GLY A 62 -12.09 -4.22 -18.03
N GLU A 63 -10.84 -4.66 -18.08
CA GLU A 63 -9.82 -4.38 -17.05
C GLU A 63 -9.04 -3.07 -17.29
N LEU A 64 -9.04 -2.54 -18.52
CA LEU A 64 -8.34 -1.30 -18.89
C LEU A 64 -9.09 -0.02 -18.53
N LYS A 65 -10.33 -0.11 -18.05
CA LYS A 65 -11.15 1.07 -17.68
C LYS A 65 -10.47 1.94 -16.63
N LYS A 66 -9.92 1.33 -15.57
CA LYS A 66 -9.17 2.03 -14.52
C LYS A 66 -7.95 2.76 -15.07
N PHE A 67 -7.30 2.18 -16.08
CA PHE A 67 -6.14 2.80 -16.73
C PHE A 67 -6.54 3.97 -17.65
N ILE A 68 -7.65 3.83 -18.38
CA ILE A 68 -8.24 4.91 -19.17
C ILE A 68 -8.61 6.10 -18.28
N ASP A 69 -9.18 5.83 -17.10
CA ASP A 69 -9.52 6.88 -16.13
C ASP A 69 -8.25 7.61 -15.65
N LEU A 70 -7.16 6.89 -15.33
CA LEU A 70 -5.85 7.48 -14.97
C LEU A 70 -5.26 8.33 -16.10
N ILE A 71 -5.34 7.88 -17.36
CA ILE A 71 -4.85 8.66 -18.52
C ILE A 71 -5.68 9.93 -18.70
N ASN A 72 -7.00 9.86 -18.51
CA ASN A 72 -7.87 11.03 -18.60
C ASN A 72 -7.59 12.03 -17.46
N GLU A 73 -7.32 11.54 -16.25
CA GLU A 73 -6.89 12.36 -15.12
C GLU A 73 -5.58 13.10 -15.45
N ALA A 74 -4.58 12.37 -15.97
CA ALA A 74 -3.31 12.94 -16.42
C ALA A 74 -3.54 14.04 -17.48
N ARG A 75 -4.40 13.77 -18.47
CA ARG A 75 -4.75 14.72 -19.53
C ARG A 75 -5.37 16.01 -18.99
N VAL A 76 -6.32 15.89 -18.05
CA VAL A 76 -6.96 17.05 -17.41
C VAL A 76 -5.92 17.85 -16.63
N LEU A 77 -5.04 17.17 -15.90
CA LEU A 77 -4.01 17.79 -15.08
C LEU A 77 -2.99 18.57 -15.93
N VAL A 78 -2.49 17.95 -17.00
CA VAL A 78 -1.56 18.56 -17.96
C VAL A 78 -2.19 19.80 -18.65
N ARG A 79 -3.49 19.76 -18.94
CA ARG A 79 -4.22 20.91 -19.50
C ARG A 79 -4.43 22.05 -18.50
N LYS A 80 -4.62 21.74 -17.22
CA LYS A 80 -4.78 22.76 -16.17
C LYS A 80 -3.44 23.42 -15.85
N SER A 81 -2.38 22.63 -15.77
CA SER A 81 -1.03 23.11 -15.45
C SER A 81 -0.38 23.92 -16.57
N SER A 82 -0.70 23.64 -17.85
CA SER A 82 -0.20 24.42 -18.98
C SER A 82 -0.67 25.88 -18.97
N LYS A 83 -1.75 26.18 -18.24
CA LYS A 83 -2.28 27.54 -18.05
C LYS A 83 -1.63 28.28 -16.87
N VAL A 84 -0.80 27.61 -16.08
CA VAL A 84 -0.15 28.18 -14.89
C VAL A 84 1.06 28.99 -15.30
N LYS A 85 1.16 30.21 -14.77
CA LYS A 85 2.30 31.10 -15.01
C LYS A 85 3.55 30.55 -14.32
N ARG A 86 4.71 30.67 -14.97
CA ARG A 86 6.00 30.09 -14.53
C ARG A 86 6.47 30.55 -13.14
N TRP A 87 5.99 31.70 -12.67
CA TRP A 87 6.32 32.28 -11.36
C TRP A 87 5.35 31.89 -10.23
N ASN A 88 4.27 31.15 -10.50
CA ASN A 88 3.35 30.69 -9.46
C ASN A 88 3.90 29.42 -8.79
N LEU A 89 4.84 29.60 -7.85
CA LEU A 89 5.51 28.50 -7.13
C LEU A 89 4.54 27.53 -6.40
N PRO A 90 3.54 27.99 -5.64
CA PRO A 90 2.61 27.09 -4.94
C PRO A 90 1.81 26.21 -5.91
N ALA A 91 1.27 26.81 -6.98
CA ALA A 91 0.61 26.03 -8.02
C ALA A 91 1.61 25.07 -8.70
N ARG A 92 2.89 25.45 -8.84
CA ARG A 92 3.89 24.56 -9.42
C ARG A 92 4.14 23.32 -8.56
N VAL A 93 4.28 23.48 -7.24
CA VAL A 93 4.47 22.34 -6.35
C VAL A 93 3.24 21.43 -6.38
N LYS A 94 2.04 22.01 -6.28
CA LYS A 94 0.75 21.29 -6.40
C LYS A 94 0.62 20.44 -7.66
N TYR A 95 0.85 21.00 -8.85
CA TYR A 95 0.75 20.24 -10.11
C TYR A 95 1.86 19.19 -10.26
N THR A 96 3.04 19.45 -9.73
CA THR A 96 4.14 18.47 -9.70
C THR A 96 3.78 17.24 -8.86
N ARG A 97 3.22 17.43 -7.65
CA ARG A 97 2.77 16.33 -6.79
C ARG A 97 1.74 15.44 -7.49
N ARG A 98 0.70 16.05 -8.02
CA ARG A 98 -0.40 15.32 -8.68
C ARG A 98 0.10 14.52 -9.88
N ILE A 99 1.14 14.98 -10.56
CA ILE A 99 1.77 14.20 -11.64
C ILE A 99 2.63 13.06 -11.13
N ASP A 100 3.41 13.27 -10.07
CA ASP A 100 4.20 12.21 -9.45
C ASP A 100 3.26 11.08 -8.95
N ASP A 101 2.13 11.44 -8.36
CA ASP A 101 1.10 10.48 -7.90
C ASP A 101 0.45 9.71 -9.07
N ILE A 102 -0.02 10.41 -10.12
CA ILE A 102 -0.58 9.74 -11.32
C ILE A 102 0.46 8.81 -11.96
N ASN A 103 1.71 9.25 -12.07
CA ASN A 103 2.81 8.43 -12.58
C ASN A 103 2.99 7.16 -11.75
N GLN A 104 2.93 7.27 -10.43
CA GLN A 104 3.06 6.13 -9.53
C GLN A 104 1.86 5.18 -9.63
N ARG A 105 0.63 5.71 -9.68
CA ARG A 105 -0.59 4.92 -9.86
C ARG A 105 -0.58 4.17 -11.21
N MET A 106 -0.11 4.82 -12.28
CA MET A 106 0.08 4.18 -13.59
C MET A 106 1.11 3.06 -13.54
N ARG A 107 2.27 3.29 -12.89
CA ARG A 107 3.31 2.27 -12.70
C ARG A 107 2.79 1.06 -11.92
N ASN A 108 2.12 1.30 -10.79
CA ASN A 108 1.54 0.24 -9.96
C ASN A 108 0.48 -0.55 -10.73
N PHE A 109 -0.40 0.13 -11.49
CA PHE A 109 -1.41 -0.54 -12.30
C PHE A 109 -0.75 -1.48 -13.32
N CYS A 110 0.24 -1.00 -14.08
CA CYS A 110 0.96 -1.82 -15.06
C CYS A 110 1.68 -2.99 -14.39
N GLN A 111 2.30 -2.78 -13.23
CA GLN A 111 2.95 -3.86 -12.47
C GLN A 111 1.97 -4.96 -12.06
N ILE A 112 0.82 -4.58 -11.48
CA ILE A 112 -0.20 -5.53 -11.04
C ILE A 112 -0.76 -6.32 -12.23
N GLN A 113 -1.10 -5.63 -13.32
CA GLN A 113 -1.66 -6.30 -14.51
C GLN A 113 -0.66 -7.24 -15.16
N VAL A 114 0.62 -6.85 -15.25
CA VAL A 114 1.69 -7.72 -15.75
C VAL A 114 1.88 -8.94 -14.86
N GLN A 115 1.87 -8.78 -13.54
CA GLN A 115 1.97 -9.91 -12.61
C GLN A 115 0.77 -10.86 -12.72
N LEU A 116 -0.45 -10.33 -12.85
CA LEU A 116 -1.65 -11.14 -13.07
C LEU A 116 -1.59 -11.90 -14.41
N LEU A 117 -1.11 -11.26 -15.47
CA LEU A 117 -0.88 -11.91 -16.76
C LEU A 117 0.16 -13.03 -16.67
N ILE A 118 1.26 -12.81 -15.96
CA ILE A 118 2.29 -13.83 -15.74
C ILE A 118 1.69 -15.01 -14.97
N LEU A 119 0.98 -14.77 -13.86
CA LEU A 119 0.36 -15.82 -13.04
C LEU A 119 -0.70 -16.61 -13.81
N ARG A 120 -1.60 -15.94 -14.55
CA ARG A 120 -2.65 -16.60 -15.34
C ARG A 120 -2.06 -17.50 -16.41
N ASN A 121 -1.04 -17.03 -17.12
CA ASN A 121 -0.40 -17.80 -18.19
C ASN A 121 0.52 -18.91 -17.65
N GLN A 122 1.20 -18.71 -16.52
CA GLN A 122 1.89 -19.79 -15.82
C GLN A 122 0.92 -20.86 -15.35
N ASN A 123 -0.26 -20.50 -14.85
CA ASN A 123 -1.31 -21.45 -14.51
C ASN A 123 -1.83 -22.21 -15.74
N VAL A 124 -1.96 -21.57 -16.91
CA VAL A 124 -2.30 -22.26 -18.17
C VAL A 124 -1.21 -23.27 -18.56
N ILE A 125 0.06 -22.86 -18.56
CA ILE A 125 1.21 -23.73 -18.86
C ILE A 125 1.30 -24.90 -17.87
N MET A 126 1.15 -24.63 -16.57
CA MET A 126 1.19 -25.63 -15.50
C MET A 126 -0.01 -26.57 -15.57
N SER A 127 -1.22 -26.09 -15.82
CA SER A 127 -2.42 -26.96 -15.95
C SER A 127 -2.25 -28.00 -17.07
N GLN A 128 -1.61 -27.62 -18.18
CA GLN A 128 -1.34 -28.51 -19.32
C GLN A 128 -0.19 -29.50 -19.04
N LEU A 129 0.84 -29.08 -18.30
CA LEU A 129 1.90 -29.98 -17.84
C LEU A 129 1.39 -30.96 -16.76
N THR A 130 0.46 -30.54 -15.90
CA THR A 130 -0.01 -31.41 -14.80
C THR A 130 -0.97 -32.50 -15.29
N THR A 131 -1.77 -32.22 -16.33
CA THR A 131 -2.61 -33.23 -17.03
C THR A 131 -1.82 -34.33 -17.74
N SER A 132 -0.51 -34.16 -17.97
CA SER A 132 0.34 -35.23 -18.53
C SER A 132 0.97 -36.13 -17.46
N PHE A 133 0.98 -35.73 -16.18
CA PHE A 133 1.64 -36.45 -15.09
C PHE A 133 0.67 -37.09 -14.08
N CYS A 134 -0.59 -36.68 -14.00
CA CYS A 134 -1.58 -37.27 -13.10
C CYS A 134 -2.75 -37.89 -13.89
N SER A 135 -2.80 -39.24 -13.87
CA SER A 135 -3.80 -40.16 -14.45
C SER A 135 -3.53 -40.67 -15.88
N PRO A 136 -3.02 -41.91 -16.04
CA PRO A 136 -2.83 -42.56 -17.35
C PRO A 136 -4.11 -42.86 -18.14
N SER A 137 -5.30 -42.68 -17.53
CA SER A 137 -6.59 -43.11 -18.09
C SER A 137 -7.44 -41.99 -18.71
N LEU A 138 -6.96 -40.74 -18.69
CA LEU A 138 -7.62 -39.58 -19.32
C LEU A 138 -6.56 -38.77 -20.08
N SER A 139 -6.04 -39.33 -21.18
CA SER A 139 -5.17 -38.58 -22.08
C SER A 139 -5.99 -37.47 -22.79
N PRO A 140 -5.55 -36.20 -22.76
CA PRO A 140 -6.20 -35.14 -23.53
C PRO A 140 -6.04 -35.41 -25.03
N LYS A 141 -7.07 -35.09 -25.83
CA LYS A 141 -6.99 -35.25 -27.29
C LYS A 141 -5.95 -34.27 -27.84
N PRO A 142 -5.19 -34.63 -28.90
CA PRO A 142 -4.18 -33.75 -29.51
C PRO A 142 -4.72 -32.39 -30.00
N SER A 143 -6.04 -32.28 -30.22
CA SER A 143 -6.74 -31.05 -30.58
C SER A 143 -6.82 -30.02 -29.45
N ASP A 144 -6.64 -30.44 -28.20
CA ASP A 144 -6.89 -29.63 -27.00
C ASP A 144 -5.58 -29.09 -26.41
N MET A 145 -4.43 -29.50 -26.95
CA MET A 145 -3.10 -29.05 -26.55
C MET A 145 -2.62 -27.89 -27.41
N LEU A 146 -2.15 -26.81 -26.77
CA LEU A 146 -1.45 -25.74 -27.48
C LEU A 146 -0.17 -26.31 -28.12
N PRO A 147 0.12 -25.99 -29.39
CA PRO A 147 1.36 -26.45 -30.02
C PRO A 147 2.61 -26.01 -29.24
N VAL A 148 3.63 -26.88 -29.19
CA VAL A 148 4.89 -26.63 -28.46
C VAL A 148 5.57 -25.32 -28.89
N HIS A 149 5.44 -24.94 -30.16
CA HIS A 149 5.97 -23.66 -30.66
C HIS A 149 5.22 -22.46 -30.09
N THR A 150 3.91 -22.57 -29.86
CA THR A 150 3.08 -21.55 -29.22
C THR A 150 3.43 -21.40 -27.74
N MET A 151 3.69 -22.50 -27.03
CA MET A 151 4.15 -22.46 -25.64
C MET A 151 5.53 -21.81 -25.50
N LYS A 152 6.49 -22.15 -26.39
CA LYS A 152 7.81 -21.50 -26.41
C LYS A 152 7.72 -20.01 -26.76
N ALA A 153 6.85 -19.63 -27.70
CA ALA A 153 6.61 -18.23 -28.03
C ALA A 153 6.02 -17.46 -26.85
N LEU A 154 5.03 -18.03 -26.14
CA LEU A 154 4.46 -17.45 -24.93
C LEU A 154 5.53 -17.30 -23.82
N GLN A 155 6.36 -18.31 -23.60
CA GLN A 155 7.41 -18.26 -22.58
C GLN A 155 8.47 -17.18 -22.88
N SER A 156 8.89 -17.06 -24.14
CA SER A 156 9.80 -16.00 -24.60
C SER A 156 9.17 -14.61 -24.47
N HIS A 157 7.89 -14.47 -24.82
CA HIS A 157 7.14 -13.22 -24.70
C HIS A 157 6.99 -12.79 -23.23
N LEU A 158 6.71 -13.72 -22.33
CA LEU A 158 6.64 -13.47 -20.87
C LEU A 158 7.99 -13.04 -20.29
N GLN A 159 9.09 -13.64 -20.75
CA GLN A 159 10.44 -13.25 -20.33
C GLN A 159 10.77 -11.83 -20.81
N SER A 160 10.36 -11.46 -22.03
CA SER A 160 10.47 -10.10 -22.56
C SER A 160 9.67 -9.09 -21.74
N ILE A 161 8.43 -9.41 -21.38
CA ILE A 161 7.58 -8.56 -20.53
C ILE A 161 8.19 -8.42 -19.12
N ASN A 162 8.72 -9.51 -18.54
CA ASN A 162 9.36 -9.47 -17.23
C ASN A 162 10.62 -8.59 -17.23
N ASN A 163 11.45 -8.65 -18.27
CA ASN A 163 12.63 -7.79 -18.39
C ASN A 163 12.24 -6.31 -18.58
N LYS A 164 11.11 -6.01 -19.24
CA LYS A 164 10.56 -4.64 -19.34
C LYS A 164 10.00 -4.15 -18.00
N LEU A 165 9.53 -5.06 -17.13
CA LEU A 165 9.07 -4.74 -15.77
C LEU A 165 10.22 -4.26 -14.86
N ASP A 166 11.43 -4.81 -15.04
CA ASP A 166 12.63 -4.35 -14.31
C ASP A 166 12.98 -2.89 -14.66
N VAL A 167 12.63 -2.40 -15.85
CA VAL A 167 12.82 -1.00 -16.26
C VAL A 167 11.84 -0.06 -15.56
N LEU A 168 10.60 -0.51 -15.30
CA LEU A 168 9.62 0.22 -14.49
C LEU A 168 9.94 0.19 -12.98
N SER A 169 10.87 -0.67 -12.58
CA SER A 169 11.33 -0.81 -11.20
C SER A 169 12.36 0.27 -10.87
N VAL A 170 11.92 1.52 -10.85
CA VAL A 170 12.71 2.60 -10.24
C VAL A 170 12.67 2.36 -8.73
N SER A 171 13.81 2.03 -8.13
CA SER A 171 13.98 2.15 -6.67
C SER A 171 13.59 3.58 -6.30
N PRO A 172 12.57 3.79 -5.43
CA PRO A 172 12.19 5.12 -5.01
C PRO A 172 13.42 5.88 -4.50
N PRO A 173 13.50 7.21 -4.68
CA PRO A 173 14.48 8.01 -3.98
C PRO A 173 14.43 7.63 -2.50
N VAL A 174 15.60 7.39 -1.91
CA VAL A 174 15.81 6.81 -0.57
C VAL A 174 15.18 7.63 0.58
N TYR A 175 14.48 8.73 0.28
CA TYR A 175 13.76 9.58 1.24
C TYR A 175 12.24 9.72 1.00
N LYS A 176 11.65 9.11 -0.04
CA LYS A 176 10.25 9.39 -0.43
C LYS A 176 9.15 8.77 0.47
N ASP A 177 9.47 7.83 1.36
CA ASP A 177 8.44 6.97 1.96
C ASP A 177 8.29 7.08 3.50
N LEU A 178 8.96 8.04 4.14
CA LEU A 178 8.92 8.18 5.61
C LEU A 178 7.60 8.71 6.16
N CYS A 179 6.75 9.27 5.30
CA CYS A 179 5.42 9.76 5.64
C CYS A 179 4.29 8.93 5.02
N SER A 180 4.61 7.85 4.30
CA SER A 180 3.59 6.97 3.71
C SER A 180 3.07 5.98 4.74
N VAL A 181 1.81 5.58 4.58
CA VAL A 181 1.24 4.52 5.41
C VAL A 181 2.00 3.21 5.17
N PRO A 182 2.58 2.59 6.20
CA PRO A 182 3.29 1.32 6.06
C PRO A 182 2.39 0.22 5.51
N LYS A 183 2.95 -0.71 4.73
CA LYS A 183 2.21 -1.93 4.32
C LYS A 183 2.05 -2.88 5.50
N LEU A 184 0.91 -3.58 5.53
CA LEU A 184 0.62 -4.60 6.52
C LEU A 184 0.90 -6.00 5.95
N ASP A 185 1.97 -6.61 6.45
CA ASP A 185 2.34 -8.01 6.12
C ASP A 185 2.12 -8.95 7.31
N LYS A 186 1.11 -8.65 8.15
CA LYS A 186 0.81 -9.41 9.37
C LYS A 186 -0.64 -9.85 9.39
N VAL A 187 -0.89 -10.91 10.15
CA VAL A 187 -2.26 -11.35 10.39
C VAL A 187 -2.89 -10.45 11.45
N LEU A 188 -4.15 -10.09 11.20
CA LEU A 188 -4.92 -9.14 11.98
C LEU A 188 -6.00 -9.94 12.71
N VAL A 189 -5.95 -9.95 14.03
CA VAL A 189 -6.88 -10.68 14.89
C VAL A 189 -7.35 -9.76 16.01
N GLY A 190 -8.66 -9.75 16.29
CA GLY A 190 -9.25 -8.97 17.39
C GLY A 190 -9.22 -7.45 17.22
N LEU A 191 -9.04 -6.95 16.00
CA LEU A 191 -8.95 -5.50 15.72
C LEU A 191 -10.27 -4.89 15.22
N ASP A 192 -11.30 -5.69 14.91
CA ASP A 192 -12.55 -5.22 14.30
C ASP A 192 -13.27 -4.16 15.16
N LEU A 193 -13.46 -4.44 16.45
CA LEU A 193 -14.10 -3.51 17.38
C LEU A 193 -13.27 -2.25 17.59
N PRO A 194 -11.95 -2.32 17.90
CA PRO A 194 -11.10 -1.14 17.96
C PRO A 194 -11.10 -0.28 16.69
N LEU A 195 -11.06 -0.90 15.51
CA LEU A 195 -11.13 -0.19 14.24
C LEU A 195 -12.44 0.56 14.10
N MET A 196 -13.56 -0.10 14.38
CA MET A 196 -14.89 0.52 14.32
C MET A 196 -14.99 1.72 15.27
N GLU A 197 -14.53 1.60 16.51
CA GLU A 197 -14.63 2.65 17.53
C GLU A 197 -13.75 3.87 17.21
N ILE A 198 -12.51 3.64 16.77
CA ILE A 198 -11.60 4.72 16.36
C ILE A 198 -12.09 5.36 15.06
N LYS A 199 -12.50 4.56 14.07
CA LYS A 199 -13.07 5.05 12.81
C LYS A 199 -14.26 5.95 13.08
N LYS A 200 -15.19 5.54 13.94
CA LYS A 200 -16.33 6.38 14.33
C LYS A 200 -15.88 7.73 14.90
N LYS A 201 -14.88 7.75 15.80
CA LYS A 201 -14.35 9.00 16.37
C LYS A 201 -13.69 9.90 15.33
N LEU A 202 -13.00 9.33 14.33
CA LEU A 202 -12.34 10.09 13.27
C LEU A 202 -13.32 10.60 12.21
N LEU A 203 -14.38 9.84 11.93
CA LEU A 203 -15.38 10.19 10.92
C LEU A 203 -16.53 11.05 11.47
N ASP A 204 -16.62 11.23 12.79
CA ASP A 204 -17.65 12.08 13.39
C ASP A 204 -17.56 13.51 12.84
N ASP A 205 -18.66 13.99 12.27
CA ASP A 205 -18.75 15.26 11.53
C ASP A 205 -18.91 16.47 12.46
N ASP A 206 -19.15 16.25 13.75
CA ASP A 206 -19.31 17.33 14.75
C ASP A 206 -17.98 18.02 15.13
N ASP A 207 -16.87 17.69 14.44
CA ASP A 207 -15.50 18.23 14.55
C ASP A 207 -14.91 18.37 15.98
N SER A 208 -15.58 17.81 16.98
CA SER A 208 -15.22 17.94 18.40
C SER A 208 -13.91 17.24 18.75
N VAL A 209 -13.45 16.29 17.93
CA VAL A 209 -12.20 15.55 18.11
C VAL A 209 -11.23 15.86 16.97
N VAL A 210 -10.42 16.91 17.18
CA VAL A 210 -9.30 17.29 16.30
C VAL A 210 -8.08 16.38 16.51
N SER A 211 -7.93 15.84 17.72
CA SER A 211 -6.78 15.02 18.11
C SER A 211 -7.22 13.81 18.92
N LEU A 212 -6.72 12.62 18.61
CA LEU A 212 -7.03 11.37 19.30
C LEU A 212 -5.74 10.63 19.66
N VAL A 213 -5.66 10.13 20.89
CA VAL A 213 -4.52 9.33 21.36
C VAL A 213 -4.94 7.87 21.50
N VAL A 214 -4.21 6.95 20.89
CA VAL A 214 -4.35 5.50 21.09
C VAL A 214 -3.25 5.06 22.05
N SER A 215 -3.65 4.68 23.27
CA SER A 215 -2.71 4.29 24.33
C SER A 215 -2.88 2.83 24.73
N ALA A 216 -1.77 2.14 24.92
CA ALA A 216 -1.71 0.75 25.37
C ALA A 216 -0.27 0.35 25.75
N PRO A 217 -0.08 -0.73 26.52
CA PRO A 217 1.24 -1.30 26.76
C PRO A 217 2.00 -1.67 25.47
N PRO A 218 3.34 -1.86 25.55
CA PRO A 218 4.15 -2.36 24.43
C PRO A 218 3.61 -3.70 23.91
N GLY A 219 3.65 -3.90 22.59
CA GLY A 219 3.26 -5.16 21.97
C GLY A 219 1.75 -5.43 21.86
N CYS A 220 0.89 -4.50 22.30
CA CYS A 220 -0.57 -4.60 22.20
C CYS A 220 -1.13 -4.34 20.78
N GLY A 221 -0.29 -4.01 19.80
CA GLY A 221 -0.72 -3.82 18.41
C GLY A 221 -1.20 -2.42 18.04
N LYS A 222 -0.83 -1.37 18.80
CA LYS A 222 -1.22 0.03 18.47
C LYS A 222 -0.85 0.44 17.04
N THR A 223 0.42 0.30 16.67
CA THR A 223 0.91 0.59 15.31
C THR A 223 0.13 -0.22 14.29
N THR A 224 -0.06 -1.53 14.52
CA THR A 224 -0.83 -2.41 13.63
C THR A 224 -2.27 -1.92 13.45
N LEU A 225 -2.93 -1.51 14.54
CA LEU A 225 -4.29 -0.98 14.52
C LEU A 225 -4.39 0.30 13.69
N VAL A 226 -3.53 1.29 13.94
CA VAL A 226 -3.59 2.57 13.20
C VAL A 226 -3.16 2.41 11.76
N THR A 227 -2.18 1.55 11.46
CA THR A 227 -1.82 1.24 10.08
C THR A 227 -2.99 0.59 9.35
N GLN A 228 -3.71 -0.35 9.98
CA GLN A 228 -4.88 -0.98 9.36
C GLN A 228 -6.01 0.02 9.15
N LEU A 229 -6.22 0.91 10.11
CA LEU A 229 -7.19 1.98 10.02
C LEU A 229 -6.89 2.91 8.84
N CYS A 230 -5.62 3.23 8.57
CA CYS A 230 -5.24 4.05 7.42
C CYS A 230 -5.53 3.38 6.06
N HIS A 231 -5.58 2.04 6.01
CA HIS A 231 -5.95 1.28 4.80
C HIS A 231 -7.45 0.91 4.77
N ASP A 232 -8.25 1.39 5.73
CA ASP A 232 -9.69 1.18 5.72
C ASP A 232 -10.34 2.10 4.67
N GLY A 233 -11.13 1.51 3.76
CA GLY A 233 -11.72 2.25 2.64
C GLY A 233 -12.60 3.44 3.03
N GLY A 234 -13.22 3.43 4.22
CA GLY A 234 -13.99 4.59 4.70
C GLY A 234 -13.11 5.71 5.27
N ILE A 235 -11.91 5.38 5.76
CA ILE A 235 -10.90 6.37 6.13
C ILE A 235 -10.27 6.96 4.87
N GLU A 236 -9.90 6.13 3.90
CA GLU A 236 -9.37 6.57 2.59
C GLU A 236 -10.39 7.42 1.81
N GLU A 237 -11.69 7.13 1.93
CA GLU A 237 -12.73 7.94 1.30
C GLU A 237 -12.92 9.32 1.97
N LYS A 238 -12.72 9.42 3.29
CA LYS A 238 -12.88 10.68 4.03
C LYS A 238 -11.67 11.60 3.89
N PHE A 239 -10.46 11.04 3.98
CA PHE A 239 -9.22 11.82 4.02
C PHE A 239 -8.49 11.72 2.68
N GLU A 240 -8.41 12.85 1.98
CA GLU A 240 -7.63 12.96 0.73
C GLU A 240 -6.13 12.70 0.99
N TYR A 241 -5.65 13.09 2.18
CA TYR A 241 -4.26 12.87 2.58
C TYR A 241 -4.16 12.15 3.92
N ILE A 242 -3.35 11.09 3.95
CA ILE A 242 -2.98 10.38 5.16
C ILE A 242 -1.46 10.36 5.24
N PHE A 243 -0.91 11.11 6.20
CA PHE A 243 0.52 11.11 6.50
C PHE A 243 0.79 10.25 7.73
N PHE A 244 1.82 9.41 7.67
CA PHE A 244 2.19 8.49 8.74
C PHE A 244 3.65 8.67 9.12
N SER A 245 3.93 9.18 10.32
CA SER A 245 5.30 9.43 10.79
C SER A 245 5.62 8.63 12.05
N ASP A 246 6.68 7.84 11.99
CA ASP A 246 7.24 7.14 13.15
C ASP A 246 8.14 8.10 13.94
N VAL A 247 7.62 8.60 15.06
CA VAL A 247 8.29 9.59 15.89
C VAL A 247 9.53 9.01 16.59
N SER A 248 9.57 7.68 16.80
CA SER A 248 10.76 7.03 17.36
C SER A 248 11.97 7.10 16.42
N LYS A 249 11.73 7.12 15.10
CA LYS A 249 12.77 7.28 14.07
C LYS A 249 13.09 8.73 13.77
N VAL A 250 12.12 9.63 13.95
CA VAL A 250 12.21 11.04 13.57
C VAL A 250 11.81 11.92 14.77
N PRO A 251 12.66 12.06 15.80
CA PRO A 251 12.22 12.44 17.14
C PRO A 251 11.97 13.94 17.33
N THR A 252 12.31 14.80 16.37
CA THR A 252 12.15 16.25 16.52
C THR A 252 11.01 16.77 15.65
N PHE A 253 10.28 17.75 16.19
CA PHE A 253 9.22 18.46 15.47
C PHE A 253 9.71 18.95 14.09
N ARG A 254 10.86 19.62 14.05
CA ARG A 254 11.44 20.16 12.81
C ARG A 254 11.70 19.08 11.78
N THR A 255 12.28 17.96 12.18
CA THR A 255 12.59 16.86 11.27
C THR A 255 11.31 16.20 10.74
N ILE A 256 10.27 16.05 11.57
CA ILE A 256 8.97 15.54 11.12
C ILE A 256 8.37 16.50 10.07
N VAL A 257 8.34 17.81 10.34
CA VAL A 257 7.83 18.80 9.38
C VAL A 257 8.64 18.80 8.09
N GLN A 258 9.97 18.74 8.18
CA GLN A 258 10.84 18.67 7.02
C GLN A 258 10.54 17.42 6.17
N THR A 259 10.33 16.28 6.82
CA THR A 259 9.99 15.02 6.15
C THR A 259 8.61 15.12 5.48
N LEU A 260 7.62 15.73 6.14
CA LEU A 260 6.30 16.01 5.55
C LEU A 260 6.41 16.89 4.31
N LEU A 261 7.21 17.96 4.36
CA LEU A 261 7.43 18.85 3.22
C LEU A 261 8.13 18.13 2.05
N GLN A 262 9.18 17.35 2.34
CA GLN A 262 9.90 16.58 1.32
C GLN A 262 9.02 15.50 0.67
N HIS A 263 8.21 14.80 1.48
CA HIS A 263 7.23 13.84 0.97
C HIS A 263 6.23 14.52 0.03
N ASN A 264 5.88 15.78 0.34
CA ASN A 264 5.09 16.67 -0.50
C ASN A 264 5.94 17.44 -1.53
N GLY A 265 7.10 16.93 -1.94
CA GLY A 265 7.86 17.46 -3.09
C GLY A 265 8.44 18.87 -2.94
N TYR A 266 8.49 19.43 -1.73
CA TYR A 266 9.31 20.62 -1.46
C TYR A 266 10.78 20.25 -1.32
N GLU A 267 11.65 21.24 -1.53
CA GLU A 267 13.08 21.08 -1.29
C GLU A 267 13.37 20.81 0.20
N ALA A 268 14.46 20.11 0.45
CA ALA A 268 14.93 19.77 1.77
C ALA A 268 15.47 21.01 2.51
N THR A 269 14.58 21.88 3.00
CA THR A 269 14.96 23.02 3.83
C THR A 269 15.14 22.60 5.29
N THR A 270 16.22 23.03 5.92
CA THR A 270 16.43 22.87 7.36
C THR A 270 15.89 24.11 8.07
N PHE A 271 15.07 23.90 9.10
CA PHE A 271 14.53 24.99 9.90
C PHE A 271 15.52 25.47 10.96
N GLU A 272 15.72 26.78 11.04
CA GLU A 272 16.57 27.42 12.05
C GLU A 272 15.97 27.30 13.46
N ASP A 273 14.64 27.45 13.56
CA ASP A 273 13.90 27.32 14.80
C ASP A 273 12.55 26.57 14.66
N ASP A 274 11.85 26.38 15.78
CA ASP A 274 10.54 25.70 15.77
C ASP A 274 9.43 26.60 15.19
N SER A 275 9.58 27.93 15.23
CA SER A 275 8.62 28.87 14.68
C SER A 275 8.57 28.76 13.16
N GLU A 276 9.74 28.71 12.52
CA GLU A 276 9.86 28.50 11.08
C GLU A 276 9.26 27.16 10.65
N ALA A 277 9.47 26.10 11.45
CA ALA A 277 8.86 24.80 11.20
C ALA A 277 7.33 24.82 11.38
N VAL A 278 6.79 25.55 12.37
CA VAL A 278 5.33 25.74 12.51
C VAL A 278 4.75 26.46 11.30
N ASP A 279 5.42 27.50 10.80
CA ASP A 279 4.99 28.23 9.62
C ASP A 279 5.05 27.35 8.36
N GLY A 280 6.11 26.55 8.21
CA GLY A 280 6.24 25.56 7.14
C GLY A 280 5.12 24.52 7.17
N LEU A 281 4.81 23.97 8.34
CA LEU A 281 3.69 23.03 8.52
C LEU A 281 2.34 23.69 8.21
N ARG A 282 2.09 24.90 8.71
CA ARG A 282 0.87 25.65 8.45
C ARG A 282 0.67 25.87 6.95
N ASN A 283 1.69 26.35 6.26
CA ASN A 283 1.63 26.62 4.82
C ASN A 283 1.33 25.34 4.02
N LEU A 284 1.94 24.21 4.38
CA LEU A 284 1.64 22.91 3.77
C LEU A 284 0.16 22.52 3.98
N LEU A 285 -0.31 22.57 5.22
CA LEU A 285 -1.69 22.18 5.55
C LEU A 285 -2.72 23.11 4.89
N GLU A 286 -2.43 24.42 4.81
CA GLU A 286 -3.30 25.38 4.11
C GLU A 286 -3.34 25.18 2.59
N GLU A 287 -2.27 24.65 1.98
CA GLU A 287 -2.27 24.30 0.57
C GLU A 287 -3.08 23.02 0.31
N LEU A 288 -2.92 22.01 1.17
CA LEU A 288 -3.55 20.70 1.02
C LEU A 288 -5.04 20.71 1.38
N LYS A 289 -5.48 21.52 2.36
CA LYS A 289 -6.89 21.57 2.78
C LYS A 289 -7.85 21.96 1.65
N GLU A 290 -7.37 22.68 0.63
CA GLU A 290 -8.14 23.07 -0.55
C GLU A 290 -8.47 21.87 -1.46
N GLU A 291 -7.76 20.75 -1.29
CA GLU A 291 -7.96 19.51 -2.05
C GLU A 291 -8.80 18.50 -1.26
N GLY A 292 -8.65 18.44 0.07
CA GLY A 292 -9.52 17.64 0.91
C GLY A 292 -9.03 17.53 2.36
N PRO A 293 -9.73 16.75 3.20
CA PRO A 293 -9.36 16.52 4.60
C PRO A 293 -8.02 15.80 4.75
N ILE A 294 -7.31 16.10 5.84
CA ILE A 294 -5.96 15.61 6.13
C ILE A 294 -5.97 14.86 7.46
N LEU A 295 -5.40 13.65 7.46
CA LEU A 295 -5.09 12.87 8.65
C LEU A 295 -3.57 12.78 8.83
N LEU A 296 -3.06 13.23 9.98
CA LEU A 296 -1.67 13.03 10.38
C LEU A 296 -1.60 11.98 11.50
N VAL A 297 -0.90 10.87 11.23
CA VAL A 297 -0.60 9.84 12.21
C VAL A 297 0.82 10.04 12.74
N LEU A 298 0.95 10.20 14.06
CA LEU A 298 2.21 10.25 14.78
C LEU A 298 2.35 8.96 15.59
N ASP A 299 3.13 8.02 15.07
CA ASP A 299 3.30 6.67 15.64
C ASP A 299 4.48 6.60 16.62
N ASP A 300 4.31 5.77 17.66
CA ASP A 300 5.27 5.49 18.75
C ASP A 300 5.84 6.76 19.44
N VAL A 301 4.93 7.66 19.83
CA VAL A 301 5.30 8.89 20.54
C VAL A 301 5.80 8.58 21.95
N PRO A 302 7.01 9.01 22.34
CA PRO A 302 7.58 8.74 23.66
C PRO A 302 6.99 9.65 24.76
N GLN A 303 7.22 9.29 26.02
CA GLN A 303 6.89 10.13 27.17
C GLN A 303 7.62 11.48 27.10
N GLY A 304 6.99 12.56 27.58
CA GLY A 304 7.60 13.90 27.59
C GLY A 304 7.48 14.66 26.26
N ALA A 305 6.79 14.08 25.27
CA ALA A 305 6.58 14.69 23.95
C ALA A 305 5.42 15.69 23.89
N GLU A 306 4.84 16.09 25.02
CA GLU A 306 3.70 17.02 25.09
C GLU A 306 3.98 18.33 24.34
N SER A 307 5.16 18.91 24.57
CA SER A 307 5.58 20.14 23.90
C SER A 307 5.79 19.99 22.39
N LEU A 308 6.15 18.79 21.93
CA LEU A 308 6.26 18.46 20.50
C LEU A 308 4.87 18.32 19.89
N LEU A 309 3.96 17.58 20.56
CA LEU A 309 2.60 17.36 20.11
C LEU A 309 1.80 18.67 20.00
N GLN A 310 1.93 19.56 20.99
CA GLN A 310 1.25 20.86 20.99
C GLN A 310 1.57 21.71 19.74
N LYS A 311 2.77 21.58 19.16
CA LYS A 311 3.16 22.33 17.95
C LYS A 311 2.40 21.87 16.70
N PHE A 312 1.87 20.65 16.70
CA PHE A 312 1.02 20.15 15.62
C PHE A 312 -0.45 20.60 15.75
N GLN A 313 -0.89 21.13 16.90
CA GLN A 313 -2.28 21.59 17.11
C GLN A 313 -2.54 22.94 16.45
N ILE A 314 -2.43 22.96 15.12
CA ILE A 314 -2.71 24.12 14.28
C ILE A 314 -4.20 24.15 14.00
N ASN A 315 -4.85 25.29 14.26
CA ASN A 315 -6.28 25.49 14.01
C ASN A 315 -6.56 25.59 12.49
N ILE A 316 -6.69 24.44 11.84
CA ILE A 316 -7.04 24.30 10.42
C ILE A 316 -8.27 23.36 10.33
N PRO A 317 -9.35 23.78 9.64
CA PRO A 317 -10.50 22.91 9.41
C PRO A 317 -10.11 21.65 8.65
N ASN A 318 -10.81 20.54 8.91
CA ASN A 318 -10.60 19.26 8.23
C ASN A 318 -9.19 18.67 8.41
N PHE A 319 -8.44 19.07 9.44
CA PHE A 319 -7.16 18.48 9.82
C PHE A 319 -7.32 17.71 11.13
N LYS A 320 -7.09 16.40 11.10
CA LYS A 320 -7.15 15.53 12.29
C LYS A 320 -5.79 14.89 12.57
N ILE A 321 -5.51 14.67 13.85
CA ILE A 321 -4.26 14.05 14.30
C ILE A 321 -4.58 12.78 15.10
N LEU A 322 -3.90 11.69 14.76
CA LEU A 322 -3.97 10.42 15.47
C LEU A 322 -2.59 10.10 16.04
N VAL A 323 -2.50 9.91 17.34
CA VAL A 323 -1.24 9.57 18.02
C VAL A 323 -1.30 8.14 18.51
N THR A 324 -0.22 7.37 18.36
CA THR A 324 -0.04 6.15 19.17
C THR A 324 1.04 6.36 20.22
N SER A 325 0.80 5.87 21.44
CA SER A 325 1.80 5.94 22.50
C SER A 325 1.60 4.86 23.56
N ARG A 326 2.64 4.64 24.37
CA ARG A 326 2.56 3.84 25.60
C ARG A 326 2.00 4.66 26.76
N PHE A 327 1.94 5.98 26.59
CA PHE A 327 1.54 6.95 27.59
C PHE A 327 0.26 7.66 27.15
N GLU A 328 -0.33 8.41 28.07
CA GLU A 328 -1.50 9.23 27.80
C GLU A 328 -1.07 10.68 27.67
N PHE A 329 -1.77 11.45 26.83
CA PHE A 329 -1.54 12.88 26.67
C PHE A 329 -2.86 13.65 26.84
N PRO A 330 -3.38 13.78 28.08
CA PRO A 330 -4.71 14.36 28.32
C PRO A 330 -4.86 15.80 27.84
N SER A 331 -3.77 16.57 27.81
CA SER A 331 -3.74 17.94 27.29
C SER A 331 -3.78 18.02 25.76
N PHE A 332 -3.53 16.90 25.06
CA PHE A 332 -3.50 16.83 23.60
C PHE A 332 -4.85 16.38 23.03
N GLY A 333 -5.52 15.42 23.67
CA GLY A 333 -6.83 14.95 23.23
C GLY A 333 -7.35 13.78 24.05
N PRO A 334 -8.60 13.35 23.78
CA PRO A 334 -9.14 12.13 24.38
C PRO A 334 -8.25 10.92 24.07
N THR A 335 -8.20 10.00 25.04
CA THR A 335 -7.47 8.74 24.89
C THR A 335 -8.42 7.58 24.62
N TYR A 336 -8.10 6.79 23.60
CA TYR A 336 -8.64 5.47 23.35
C TYR A 336 -7.67 4.43 23.91
N HIS A 337 -8.11 3.67 24.91
CA HIS A 337 -7.30 2.62 25.52
C HIS A 337 -7.46 1.31 24.75
N LEU A 338 -6.46 0.96 23.93
CA LEU A 338 -6.45 -0.33 23.25
C LEU A 338 -6.17 -1.44 24.27
N LYS A 339 -7.13 -2.36 24.41
CA LYS A 339 -7.03 -3.51 25.29
C LYS A 339 -6.20 -4.62 24.65
N PRO A 340 -5.53 -5.48 25.45
CA PRO A 340 -5.02 -6.76 24.97
C PRO A 340 -6.14 -7.62 24.36
N LEU A 341 -5.75 -8.64 23.59
CA LEU A 341 -6.70 -9.56 22.98
C LEU A 341 -7.50 -10.33 24.03
N GLY A 342 -8.78 -10.58 23.72
CA GLY A 342 -9.59 -11.54 24.47
C GLY A 342 -9.10 -12.97 24.25
N ASP A 343 -9.55 -13.89 25.10
CA ASP A 343 -9.06 -15.28 25.10
C ASP A 343 -9.23 -15.99 23.75
N GLU A 344 -10.36 -15.78 23.06
CA GLU A 344 -10.64 -16.39 21.75
C GLU A 344 -9.75 -15.82 20.62
N ASP A 345 -9.54 -14.50 20.62
CA ASP A 345 -8.64 -13.85 19.66
C ASP A 345 -7.18 -14.24 19.90
N ALA A 346 -6.77 -14.30 21.17
CA ALA A 346 -5.44 -14.74 21.57
C ALA A 346 -5.18 -16.21 21.15
N LYS A 347 -6.18 -17.08 21.32
CA LYS A 347 -6.16 -18.48 20.87
C LYS A 347 -6.06 -18.58 19.36
N SER A 348 -6.88 -17.82 18.63
CA SER A 348 -6.87 -17.78 17.17
C SER A 348 -5.49 -17.37 16.63
N LEU A 349 -4.92 -16.29 17.19
CA LEU A 349 -3.59 -15.81 16.82
C LEU A 349 -2.48 -16.85 17.10
N LEU A 350 -2.54 -17.56 18.24
CA LEU A 350 -1.57 -18.61 18.56
C LEU A 350 -1.66 -19.78 17.58
N ILE A 351 -2.87 -20.27 17.31
CA ILE A 351 -3.09 -21.41 16.41
C ILE A 351 -2.60 -21.06 15.02
N GLU A 352 -2.91 -19.87 14.52
CA GLU A 352 -2.43 -19.44 13.22
C GLU A 352 -0.90 -19.36 13.17
N ARG A 353 -0.28 -18.79 14.22
CA ARG A 353 1.18 -18.62 14.23
C ARG A 353 1.94 -19.92 14.41
N ALA A 354 1.38 -20.86 15.18
CA ALA A 354 2.03 -22.11 15.58
C ALA A 354 1.64 -23.32 14.72
N PHE A 355 0.40 -23.36 14.22
CA PHE A 355 -0.22 -24.55 13.63
C PHE A 355 -1.10 -24.23 12.40
N PRO A 356 -0.66 -23.42 11.42
CA PRO A 356 -1.53 -22.97 10.33
C PRO A 356 -2.10 -24.12 9.46
N ARG A 357 -1.44 -25.29 9.46
CA ARG A 357 -1.88 -26.50 8.72
C ARG A 357 -2.60 -27.55 9.57
N TYR A 358 -2.73 -27.31 10.88
CA TYR A 358 -3.31 -28.25 11.84
C TYR A 358 -4.35 -27.58 12.75
N TYR A 359 -5.00 -26.52 12.27
CA TYR A 359 -5.98 -25.72 13.01
C TYR A 359 -6.99 -26.58 13.76
N THR A 360 -7.61 -27.55 13.08
CA THR A 360 -8.62 -28.44 13.66
C THR A 360 -8.07 -29.36 14.75
N LYS A 361 -6.83 -29.84 14.60
CA LYS A 361 -6.18 -30.71 15.61
C LYS A 361 -5.66 -29.93 16.82
N ALA A 362 -5.34 -28.66 16.65
CA ALA A 362 -4.93 -27.80 17.77
C ALA A 362 -6.09 -27.52 18.74
N LEU A 363 -7.32 -27.42 18.21
CA LEU A 363 -8.54 -27.23 19.01
C LEU A 363 -8.83 -28.43 19.93
N ASP A 364 -8.39 -29.63 19.58
CA ASP A 364 -8.53 -30.81 20.44
C ASP A 364 -7.70 -30.72 21.74
N HIS A 365 -6.85 -29.69 21.90
CA HIS A 365 -5.91 -29.53 23.01
C HIS A 365 -6.12 -28.18 23.74
N GLU A 366 -7.37 -27.82 24.01
CA GLU A 366 -7.73 -26.52 24.62
C GLU A 366 -7.01 -26.22 25.94
N ASP A 367 -6.92 -27.20 26.84
CA ASP A 367 -6.24 -27.03 28.13
C ASP A 367 -4.76 -26.64 27.96
N LEU A 368 -4.12 -27.18 26.92
CA LEU A 368 -2.72 -26.86 26.61
C LEU A 368 -2.61 -25.45 26.04
N LEU A 369 -3.50 -25.07 25.12
CA LEU A 369 -3.56 -23.72 24.56
C LEU A 369 -3.77 -22.68 25.66
N HIS A 370 -4.71 -22.92 26.57
CA HIS A 370 -4.98 -22.03 27.70
C HIS A 370 -3.76 -21.89 28.62
N LYS A 371 -3.07 -23.00 28.96
CA LYS A 371 -1.83 -22.95 29.76
C LYS A 371 -0.71 -22.15 29.10
N ILE A 372 -0.59 -22.25 27.77
CA ILE A 372 0.41 -21.52 26.98
C ILE A 372 0.07 -20.02 26.91
N LEU A 373 -1.21 -19.68 26.77
CA LEU A 373 -1.68 -18.29 26.61
C LEU A 373 -1.77 -17.52 27.91
N LYS A 374 -2.02 -18.20 29.04
CA LYS A 374 -2.13 -17.58 30.37
C LYS A 374 -0.99 -16.59 30.70
N PRO A 375 0.31 -16.92 30.50
CA PRO A 375 1.41 -15.97 30.75
C PRO A 375 1.53 -14.84 29.71
N CYS A 376 0.80 -14.90 28.59
CA CYS A 376 0.86 -13.87 27.54
C CYS A 376 -0.02 -12.65 27.88
N TYR A 377 -0.99 -12.80 28.80
CA TYR A 377 -1.94 -11.74 29.17
C TYR A 377 -2.63 -11.08 27.96
N GLY A 378 -2.92 -11.87 26.91
CA GLY A 378 -3.54 -11.38 25.67
C GLY A 378 -2.65 -10.45 24.83
N ILE A 379 -1.36 -10.29 25.15
CA ILE A 379 -0.45 -9.40 24.40
C ILE A 379 -0.07 -10.08 23.07
N PRO A 380 -0.49 -9.54 21.90
CA PRO A 380 -0.22 -10.13 20.58
C PRO A 380 1.24 -10.49 20.34
N LEU A 381 2.16 -9.55 20.65
CA LEU A 381 3.59 -9.77 20.42
C LEU A 381 4.13 -10.99 21.20
N LEU A 382 3.70 -11.21 22.44
CA LEU A 382 4.12 -12.38 23.22
C LEU A 382 3.58 -13.68 22.63
N ILE A 383 2.31 -13.65 22.19
CA ILE A 383 1.64 -14.78 21.55
C ILE A 383 2.36 -15.17 20.25
N GLU A 384 2.69 -14.19 19.41
CA GLU A 384 3.44 -14.41 18.17
C GLU A 384 4.81 -15.05 18.44
N VAL A 385 5.56 -14.51 19.41
CA VAL A 385 6.88 -15.03 19.80
C VAL A 385 6.78 -16.48 20.26
N ILE A 386 5.81 -16.80 21.12
CA ILE A 386 5.59 -18.16 21.59
C ILE A 386 5.16 -19.07 20.44
N GLY A 387 4.26 -18.62 19.58
CA GLY A 387 3.82 -19.39 18.40
C GLY A 387 4.99 -19.76 17.50
N VAL A 388 5.88 -18.82 17.19
CA VAL A 388 7.12 -19.07 16.43
C VAL A 388 8.03 -20.10 17.13
N GLN A 389 8.18 -20.00 18.45
CA GLN A 389 8.99 -20.93 19.21
C GLN A 389 8.43 -22.36 19.20
N LEU A 390 7.10 -22.51 19.25
CA LEU A 390 6.43 -23.81 19.15
C LEU A 390 6.69 -24.47 17.79
N VAL A 391 6.61 -23.72 16.68
CA VAL A 391 6.97 -24.23 15.33
C VAL A 391 8.40 -24.74 15.32
N LYS A 392 9.35 -23.94 15.82
CA LYS A 392 10.77 -24.31 15.84
C LYS A 392 11.02 -25.60 16.64
N LYS A 393 10.42 -25.73 17.82
CA LYS A 393 10.53 -26.94 18.65
C LYS A 393 9.97 -28.17 17.94
N TYR A 394 8.80 -28.05 17.33
CA TYR A 394 8.18 -29.14 16.57
C TYR A 394 9.07 -29.60 15.40
N VAL A 395 9.58 -28.66 14.60
CA VAL A 395 10.47 -28.97 13.48
C VAL A 395 11.76 -29.65 13.96
N ASN A 396 12.36 -29.15 15.04
CA ASN A 396 13.56 -29.75 15.61
C ASN A 396 13.30 -31.17 16.15
N TRP A 397 12.16 -31.39 16.79
CA TRP A 397 11.74 -32.71 17.25
C TRP A 397 11.57 -33.69 16.08
N VAL A 398 10.82 -33.31 15.03
CA VAL A 398 10.65 -34.13 13.82
C VAL A 398 12.00 -34.46 13.18
N ARG A 399 12.92 -33.48 13.07
CA ARG A 399 14.27 -33.71 12.53
C ARG A 399 15.07 -34.68 13.38
N ALA A 400 15.04 -34.53 14.70
CA ALA A 400 15.74 -35.43 15.61
C ALA A 400 15.19 -36.87 15.53
N THR A 401 13.87 -37.02 15.42
CA THR A 401 13.25 -38.34 15.24
C THR A 401 13.61 -38.96 13.89
N LEU A 402 13.62 -38.18 12.80
CA LEU A 402 14.02 -38.69 11.48
C LEU A 402 15.48 -39.14 11.45
N LEU A 403 16.39 -38.44 12.12
CA LEU A 403 17.81 -38.80 12.25
C LEU A 403 18.08 -40.05 13.10
N VAL A 404 17.13 -40.44 13.96
CA VAL A 404 17.22 -41.66 14.79
C VAL A 404 16.65 -42.88 14.05
N VAL A 405 15.87 -42.67 12.99
CA VAL A 405 15.19 -43.71 12.21
C VAL A 405 15.88 -43.99 10.86
N SER A 406 16.84 -43.14 10.47
CA SER A 406 17.76 -43.33 9.33
C SER A 406 19.12 -43.78 9.81
#